data_AF-A0A7W3JUH7-F1
#
_entry.id   AF-A0A7W3JUH7-F1
#
_cell.length_a   1.000
_cell.length_b   1.000
_cell.length_c   1.000
_cell.angle_alpha   90.00
_cell.angle_beta   90.00
_cell.angle_gamma   90.00
#
_symmetry.space_group_name_H-M   'P 1'
#
loop_
_entity.id
_entity.type
_entity.pdbx_description
1 polymer ?
#
loop_
_entity_poly.entity_id
_entity_poly.type
_entity_poly.pdbx_seq_one_letter_code
_entity_poly.pdbx_strand_id
1 'polypeptide(L)' 'MRLVIARCSVDYAGHLSAHLPLATRLLLLKQDGSLLVHSDGGSYKPLNWMSRA' A
#
# COMPACT_ATOMS: atom_id res chain seq x y z
N MET A 1 -4.89 8.30 12.10
CA MET A 1 -5.25 7.67 10.81
C MET A 1 -5.06 8.69 9.71
N ARG A 2 -4.32 8.37 8.65
CA ARG A 2 -4.27 9.19 7.44
C ARG A 2 -4.59 8.31 6.23
N LEU A 3 -5.56 8.74 5.44
CA LEU A 3 -5.95 8.09 4.19
C LEU A 3 -5.46 8.97 3.04
N VAL A 4 -4.77 8.37 2.08
CA VAL A 4 -4.34 9.05 0.86
C VAL A 4 -4.86 8.25 -0.32
N ILE A 5 -5.63 8.90 -1.20
CA ILE A 5 -6.00 8.35 -2.49
C ILE A 5 -5.14 9.02 -3.53
N ALA A 6 -4.36 8.23 -4.26
CA ALA A 6 -3.43 8.75 -5.25
C ALA A 6 -3.30 7.80 -6.44
N ARG A 7 -2.97 8.36 -7.61
CA ARG A 7 -2.52 7.58 -8.75
C ARG A 7 -1.00 7.44 -8.65
N CYS A 8 -0.52 6.26 -8.27
CA CYS A 8 0.91 6.00 -8.06
C CYS A 8 1.32 4.57 -8.43
N SER A 9 2.60 4.40 -8.76
CA SER A 9 3.29 3.11 -8.73
C SER A 9 3.87 2.87 -7.33
N VAL A 10 4.17 1.63 -7.00
CA VAL A 10 4.79 1.26 -5.71
C VAL A 10 5.91 0.27 -5.97
N ASP A 11 7.10 0.60 -5.50
CA ASP A 11 8.23 -0.32 -5.41
C ASP A 11 8.38 -0.78 -3.96
N TYR A 12 8.36 -2.09 -3.75
CA TYR A 12 8.50 -2.72 -2.45
C TYR A 12 9.84 -3.46 -2.39
N ALA A 13 10.66 -3.15 -1.39
CA ALA A 13 11.93 -3.80 -1.13
C ALA A 13 12.00 -4.29 0.33
N GLY A 14 12.26 -5.58 0.51
CA GLY A 14 12.39 -6.24 1.82
C GLY A 14 12.82 -7.69 1.64
N HIS A 15 12.28 -8.62 2.44
CA HIS A 15 12.51 -10.05 2.24
C HIS A 15 12.01 -10.55 0.86
N LEU A 16 11.01 -9.87 0.29
CA LEU A 16 10.57 -10.03 -1.09
C LEU A 16 10.66 -8.69 -1.79
N SER A 17 10.82 -8.71 -3.11
CA SER A 17 10.72 -7.53 -3.98
C SER A 17 9.44 -7.60 -4.80
N ALA A 18 8.79 -6.46 -5.00
CA ALA A 18 7.61 -6.35 -5.86
C ALA A 18 7.52 -4.97 -6.48
N HIS A 19 7.08 -4.91 -7.73
CA HIS A 19 6.70 -3.67 -8.41
C HIS A 19 5.20 -3.71 -8.69
N LEU A 20 4.49 -2.67 -8.26
CA LEU A 20 3.09 -2.47 -8.60
C LEU A 20 2.99 -1.30 -9.59
N PRO A 21 2.44 -1.54 -10.82
CA PRO A 21 2.38 -0.53 -11.87
C PRO A 21 1.46 0.65 -11.50
N LEU A 22 1.52 1.75 -12.26
CA LEU A 22 0.71 2.95 -12.00
C LEU A 22 -0.80 2.62 -11.96
N ALA A 23 -1.43 2.85 -10.81
CA ALA A 23 -2.87 2.64 -10.62
C ALA A 23 -3.41 3.61 -9.56
N THR A 24 -4.73 3.75 -9.48
CA THR A 24 -5.37 4.45 -8.36
C THR A 24 -5.32 3.58 -7.12
N ARG A 25 -4.77 4.10 -6.02
CA ARG A 25 -4.52 3.35 -4.79
C ARG A 25 -5.07 4.09 -3.58
N LEU A 26 -5.58 3.31 -2.64
CA LEU A 26 -5.79 3.77 -1.27
C LEU A 26 -4.57 3.38 -0.43
N LEU A 27 -3.89 4.38 0.12
CA LEU A 27 -2.80 4.24 1.07
C LEU A 27 -3.35 4.51 2.47
N LEU A 28 -3.29 3.49 3.33
CA LEU A 28 -3.74 3.58 4.71
C LEU A 28 -2.53 3.69 5.64
N LEU A 29 -2.28 4.89 6.16
CA LEU A 29 -1.23 5.12 7.15
C LEU A 29 -1.83 5.02 8.55
N LYS A 30 -1.38 4.01 9.29
CA LYS A 30 -1.78 3.74 10.65
C LYS A 30 -0.94 4.50 11.69
N GLN A 31 -1.53 4.74 12.86
CA GLN A 31 -0.87 5.48 13.93
C GLN A 31 0.35 4.75 14.50
N ASP A 32 0.35 3.42 14.41
CA ASP A 32 1.48 2.55 14.76
C ASP A 32 2.63 2.60 13.74
N GLY A 33 2.46 3.34 12.63
CA GLY A 33 3.42 3.43 11.53
C GLY A 33 3.21 2.38 10.43
N SER A 34 2.25 1.48 10.56
CA SER A 34 1.95 0.50 9.51
C SER A 34 1.35 1.16 8.26
N LEU A 35 1.76 0.69 7.08
CA LEU A 35 1.26 1.15 5.78
C LEU A 35 0.58 0.00 5.04
N LEU A 36 -0.64 0.24 4.55
CA LEU A 36 -1.36 -0.69 3.68
C LEU A 36 -1.59 -0.04 2.32
N VAL A 37 -1.40 -0.83 1.25
CA VAL A 37 -1.62 -0.41 -0.15
C VAL A 37 -2.75 -1.24 -0.74
N HIS A 38 -3.86 -0.59 -1.09
CA HIS A 38 -5.00 -1.22 -1.77
C HIS A 38 -5.13 -0.73 -3.21
N SER A 39 -5.74 -1.55 -4.07
CA SER A 39 -6.26 -1.14 -5.38
C SER A 39 -7.78 -1.12 -5.34
N ASP A 40 -8.37 -0.43 -6.31
CA ASP A 40 -9.81 -0.40 -6.62
C ASP A 40 -10.40 -1.75 -7.10
N GLY A 41 -9.59 -2.79 -7.29
CA GLY A 41 -10.02 -4.12 -7.75
C GLY A 41 -10.92 -4.94 -6.80
N GLY A 42 -11.50 -4.32 -5.76
CA GLY A 42 -12.56 -4.90 -4.93
C GLY A 42 -12.13 -5.91 -3.86
N SER A 43 -10.84 -6.25 -3.75
CA SER A 43 -10.34 -7.11 -2.67
C SER A 43 -10.26 -6.36 -1.34
N TYR A 44 -10.75 -6.96 -0.26
CA TYR A 44 -10.59 -6.43 1.10
C TYR A 44 -9.14 -6.53 1.59
N LYS A 45 -8.32 -7.41 1.00
CA LYS A 45 -6.92 -7.58 1.39
C LYS A 45 -6.04 -6.53 0.70
N PRO A 46 -5.04 -5.96 1.39
CA PRO A 46 -4.07 -5.09 0.74
C PRO A 46 -3.24 -5.87 -0.29
N LEU A 47 -2.81 -5.18 -1.35
CA LEU A 47 -1.83 -5.72 -2.31
C LEU A 47 -0.46 -5.90 -1.65
N ASN A 48 -0.05 -4.90 -0.87
CA ASN A 48 1.18 -4.92 -0.08
C ASN A 48 0.93 -4.25 1.28
N TRP A 49 1.70 -4.66 2.29
CA TRP A 49 1.68 -4.05 3.62
C TRP A 49 3.09 -4.01 4.20
N MET A 50 3.33 -3.01 5.04
CA MET A 50 4.51 -2.93 5.90
C MET A 50 4.03 -2.71 7.33
N SER A 51 4.52 -3.51 8.27
CA SER A 51 4.50 -3.14 9.67
C SER A 51 5.57 -2.07 9.93
N ARG A 52 5.47 -1.43 11.09
CA ARG A 52 6.59 -0.73 11.68
C ARG A 52 7.83 -1.67 11.77
N ALA A 53 9.02 -1.07 11.72
CA ALA A 53 10.22 -1.70 12.28
C ALA A 53 10.13 -1.81 13.81
#